data_AF-A0A4Q7AU00-F1
#
_entry.id   AF-A0A4Q7AU00-F1
#
_cell.length_a   1.000
_cell.length_b   1.000
_cell.length_c   1.000
_cell.angle_alpha   90.00
_cell.angle_beta   90.00
_cell.angle_gamma   90.00
#
_symmetry.space_group_name_H-M   'P 1'
#
loop_
_entity.id
_entity.type
_entity.pdbx_description
1 polymer ?
#
loop_
_entity_poly.entity_id
_entity_poly.type
_entity_poly.pdbx_seq_one_letter_code
_entity_poly.pdbx_strand_id
1 'polypeptide(L)'
;MNYPKMLYKGNQKEYQHIIAENAAQEELLIDEGWKDFADIPEFDESQIIGSGAKSSGGGALSGASLANREHFDLTTQELVDVKQGLVIASTEIERLKQVIAAGSAENAELREQLAALQQPTSTGAAAGDLSALTTEQLREMVTAQGKTFKQRDSKPELIAILES
;
A
#
# COMPACT_ATOMS: atom_id res chain seq x y z
N MET A 1 27.80 -16.85 -22.60
CA MET A 1 27.40 -15.47 -22.21
C MET A 1 27.91 -15.25 -20.81
N ASN A 2 28.64 -14.16 -20.57
CA ASN A 2 29.22 -13.84 -19.26
C ASN A 2 28.35 -12.78 -18.59
N TYR A 3 27.51 -13.23 -17.66
CA TYR A 3 26.79 -12.38 -16.72
C TYR A 3 27.41 -12.55 -15.32
N PRO A 4 27.36 -11.54 -14.45
CA PRO A 4 26.77 -10.21 -14.67
C PRO A 4 27.59 -9.33 -15.63
N LYS A 5 26.91 -8.48 -16.41
CA LYS A 5 27.52 -7.53 -17.36
C LYS A 5 27.21 -6.10 -16.94
N MET A 6 28.21 -5.22 -16.95
CA MET A 6 28.05 -3.81 -16.56
C MET A 6 27.89 -2.93 -17.81
N LEU A 7 26.83 -2.14 -17.84
CA LEU A 7 26.49 -1.21 -18.91
C LEU A 7 26.54 0.24 -18.39
N TYR A 8 26.70 1.18 -19.31
CA TYR A 8 27.04 2.56 -19.04
C TYR A 8 26.17 3.54 -19.83
N LYS A 9 25.96 4.73 -19.28
CA LYS A 9 25.25 5.83 -19.93
C LYS A 9 25.91 7.16 -19.59
N GLY A 10 26.23 7.96 -20.60
CA GLY A 10 27.00 9.21 -20.44
C GLY A 10 28.21 9.24 -21.38
N ASN A 11 29.33 9.75 -20.90
CA ASN A 11 30.62 9.75 -21.60
C ASN A 11 31.71 9.10 -20.72
N GLN A 12 32.90 8.85 -21.26
CA GLN A 12 33.97 8.16 -20.52
C GLN A 12 34.46 8.86 -19.23
N LYS A 13 34.14 10.14 -19.03
CA LYS A 13 34.49 10.92 -17.82
C LYS A 13 33.34 11.06 -16.84
N GLU A 14 32.12 11.23 -17.34
CA GLU A 14 30.89 11.36 -16.57
C GLU A 14 29.88 10.33 -17.07
N TYR A 15 29.80 9.21 -16.36
CA TYR A 15 28.90 8.10 -16.68
C TYR A 15 28.16 7.59 -15.45
N GLN A 16 26.96 7.07 -15.70
CA GLN A 16 26.23 6.19 -14.80
C GLN A 16 26.47 4.74 -15.25
N HIS A 17 26.37 3.78 -14.32
CA HIS A 17 26.49 2.36 -14.63
C HIS A 17 25.34 1.55 -14.03
N ILE A 18 25.01 0.43 -14.67
CA ILE A 18 24.03 -0.55 -14.20
C ILE A 18 24.53 -1.97 -14.51
N ILE A 19 24.07 -2.97 -13.74
CA ILE A 19 24.44 -4.37 -13.92
C ILE A 19 23.26 -5.13 -14.52
N ALA A 20 23.48 -5.76 -15.67
CA ALA A 20 22.59 -6.75 -16.27
C ALA A 20 22.94 -8.15 -15.72
N GLU A 21 21.98 -8.81 -15.08
CA GLU A 21 22.16 -10.14 -14.48
C GLU A 21 21.94 -11.27 -15.48
N ASN A 22 21.27 -11.00 -16.60
CA ASN A 22 20.99 -11.97 -17.65
C ASN A 22 20.76 -11.28 -19.01
N ALA A 23 20.65 -12.08 -20.08
CA ALA A 23 20.52 -11.60 -21.45
C ALA A 23 19.24 -10.81 -21.72
N ALA A 24 18.12 -11.22 -21.10
CA ALA A 24 16.85 -10.51 -21.27
C ALA A 24 16.92 -9.11 -20.64
N GLN A 25 17.59 -8.97 -19.50
CA GLN A 25 17.81 -7.67 -18.86
C GLN A 25 18.77 -6.78 -19.65
N GLU A 26 19.84 -7.37 -20.22
CA GLU A 26 20.77 -6.63 -21.08
C GLU A 26 20.04 -6.02 -22.30
N GLU A 27 19.17 -6.78 -22.96
CA GLU A 27 18.41 -6.31 -24.13
C GLU A 27 17.51 -5.11 -23.80
N LEU A 28 16.78 -5.18 -22.68
CA LEU A 28 15.97 -4.06 -22.20
C LEU A 28 16.81 -2.81 -21.91
N LEU A 29 17.98 -2.99 -21.30
CA LEU A 29 18.86 -1.87 -20.96
C LEU A 29 19.50 -1.27 -22.22
N ILE A 30 19.84 -2.07 -23.23
CA ILE A 30 20.33 -1.57 -24.51
C ILE A 30 19.25 -0.71 -25.21
N ASP A 31 17.99 -1.14 -25.19
CA ASP A 31 16.86 -0.37 -25.72
C ASP A 31 16.65 0.96 -24.99
N GLU A 32 16.93 1.01 -23.68
CA GLU A 32 16.93 2.23 -22.86
C GLU A 32 18.17 3.12 -23.07
N GLY A 33 19.08 2.70 -23.96
CA GLY A 33 20.28 3.43 -24.34
C GLY A 33 21.49 3.20 -23.43
N TRP A 34 21.50 2.14 -22.64
CA TRP A 34 22.70 1.68 -21.92
C TRP A 34 23.62 0.92 -22.88
N LYS A 35 24.93 1.16 -22.78
CA LYS A 35 25.92 0.62 -23.72
C LYS A 35 27.15 0.09 -22.99
N ASP A 36 27.99 -0.66 -23.68
CA ASP A 36 29.31 -0.99 -23.14
C ASP A 36 30.18 0.27 -23.00
N PHE A 37 31.17 0.25 -22.11
CA PHE A 37 32.05 1.40 -21.88
C PHE A 37 32.84 1.81 -23.14
N ALA A 38 33.07 0.88 -24.06
CA ALA A 38 33.71 1.16 -25.34
C ALA A 38 32.80 1.92 -26.32
N ASP A 39 31.49 1.87 -26.10
CA ASP A 39 30.47 2.39 -27.02
C ASP A 39 29.85 3.71 -26.54
N ILE A 40 30.20 4.17 -25.34
CA ILE A 40 29.88 5.52 -24.87
C ILE A 40 30.87 6.52 -25.48
N PRO A 41 30.43 7.75 -25.79
CA PRO A 41 31.29 8.76 -26.37
C PRO A 41 32.54 9.00 -25.52
N GLU A 42 33.69 9.04 -26.20
CA GLU A 42 34.95 9.47 -25.58
C GLU A 42 34.84 10.95 -25.17
N PHE A 43 35.47 11.27 -24.05
CA PHE A 43 35.52 12.65 -23.59
C PHE A 43 36.61 13.41 -24.38
N ASP A 44 36.19 14.34 -25.24
CA ASP A 44 37.13 15.19 -25.98
C ASP A 44 37.59 16.39 -25.14
N GLU A 45 38.80 16.27 -24.58
CA GLU A 45 39.48 17.33 -23.82
C GLU A 45 39.77 18.59 -24.65
N SER A 46 39.71 18.51 -25.98
CA SER A 46 40.04 19.64 -26.86
C SER A 46 39.03 20.79 -26.80
N GLN A 47 37.84 20.59 -26.24
CA GLN A 47 36.84 21.66 -26.06
C GLN A 47 37.09 22.58 -24.85
N ILE A 48 38.02 22.24 -23.94
CA ILE A 48 38.32 23.07 -22.75
C ILE A 48 39.41 24.13 -23.02
N ILE A 49 40.19 24.00 -24.11
CA ILE A 49 41.30 24.92 -24.40
C ILE A 49 40.90 25.98 -25.43
N GLY A 50 39.92 26.81 -25.06
CA GLY A 50 39.59 28.05 -25.75
C GLY A 50 40.04 29.25 -24.93
N SER A 51 41.12 29.91 -25.35
CA SER A 51 41.69 31.18 -24.85
C SER A 51 42.77 31.05 -23.76
N GLY A 52 44.02 31.11 -24.19
CA GLY A 52 45.16 31.21 -23.30
C GLY A 52 45.30 32.59 -22.65
N ALA A 53 45.74 32.59 -21.40
CA ALA A 53 46.58 33.64 -20.83
C ALA A 53 47.48 33.02 -19.76
N LYS A 54 48.79 33.14 -19.97
CA LYS A 54 49.84 32.79 -19.00
C LYS A 54 49.76 33.77 -17.83
N SER A 55 49.68 33.29 -16.58
CA SER A 55 50.28 33.99 -15.44
C SER A 55 50.45 33.07 -14.22
N SER A 56 51.71 32.92 -13.83
CA SER A 56 52.25 32.76 -12.49
C SER A 56 51.28 32.68 -11.29
N GLY A 57 51.53 31.70 -10.43
CA GLY A 57 51.60 31.90 -8.97
C GLY A 57 50.28 31.97 -8.21
N GLY A 58 50.08 31.00 -7.32
CA GLY A 58 49.08 31.06 -6.26
C GLY A 58 47.65 30.85 -6.77
N GLY A 59 47.30 29.60 -7.09
CA GLY A 59 45.95 29.23 -7.49
C GLY A 59 44.95 29.55 -6.37
N ALA A 60 44.32 30.72 -6.46
CA ALA A 60 43.08 31.00 -5.75
C ALA A 60 42.10 29.89 -6.12
N LEU A 61 41.73 29.06 -5.14
CA LEU A 61 40.68 28.06 -5.28
C LEU A 61 39.42 28.81 -5.73
N SER A 62 39.12 28.71 -7.03
CA SER A 62 38.01 29.40 -7.68
C SER A 62 36.71 29.09 -6.94
N GLY A 63 35.84 30.08 -6.69
CA GLY A 63 34.59 29.90 -5.94
C GLY A 63 33.69 28.74 -6.42
N ALA A 64 33.87 28.27 -7.65
CA ALA A 64 33.24 27.05 -8.18
C ALA A 64 33.61 25.76 -7.40
N SER A 65 34.85 25.62 -6.90
CA SER A 65 35.25 24.43 -6.11
C SER A 65 34.68 24.44 -4.70
N LEU A 66 34.39 25.61 -4.14
CA LEU A 66 33.71 25.74 -2.83
C LEU A 66 32.21 25.51 -2.98
N ALA A 67 31.57 26.10 -4.01
CA ALA A 67 30.16 25.87 -4.31
C ALA A 67 29.85 24.38 -4.57
N ASN A 68 30.70 23.68 -5.32
CA ASN A 68 30.52 22.24 -5.56
C ASN A 68 30.62 21.40 -4.28
N ARG A 69 31.43 21.82 -3.30
CA ARG A 69 31.54 21.14 -2.01
C ARG A 69 30.29 21.36 -1.15
N GLU A 70 29.79 22.58 -1.10
CA GLU A 70 28.53 22.90 -0.41
C GLU A 70 27.34 22.14 -1.01
N HIS A 71 27.26 22.04 -2.34
CA HIS A 71 26.24 21.23 -3.02
C HIS A 71 26.37 19.73 -2.71
N PHE A 72 27.58 19.21 -2.62
CA PHE A 72 27.82 17.82 -2.26
C PHE A 72 27.41 17.53 -0.81
N ASP A 73 27.74 18.41 0.12
CA ASP A 73 27.37 18.29 1.53
C ASP A 73 25.84 18.36 1.71
N LEU A 74 25.17 19.29 1.01
CA LEU A 74 23.70 19.38 0.97
C LEU A 74 23.06 18.12 0.40
N THR A 75 23.55 17.62 -0.74
CA THR A 75 23.03 16.40 -1.37
C THR A 75 23.23 15.18 -0.47
N THR A 76 24.36 15.12 0.25
CA THR A 76 24.63 14.05 1.23
C THR A 76 23.64 14.10 2.39
N GLN A 77 23.34 15.30 2.90
CA GLN A 77 22.36 15.48 3.96
C GLN A 77 20.94 15.11 3.49
N GLU A 78 20.51 15.59 2.31
CA GLU A 78 19.21 15.22 1.73
C GLU A 78 19.08 13.71 1.54
N LEU A 79 20.16 13.04 1.11
CA LEU A 79 20.17 11.58 0.98
C LEU A 79 20.02 10.86 2.32
N VAL A 80 20.63 11.40 3.39
CA VAL A 80 20.48 10.87 4.75
C VAL A 80 19.03 11.03 5.21
N ASP A 81 18.45 12.22 5.02
CA ASP A 81 17.08 12.52 5.45
C ASP A 81 16.05 11.66 4.71
N VAL A 82 16.23 11.48 3.39
CA VAL A 82 15.38 10.59 2.56
C VAL A 82 15.49 9.14 3.02
N LYS A 83 16.71 8.65 3.30
CA LYS A 83 16.91 7.29 3.81
C LYS A 83 16.24 7.09 5.17
N GLN A 84 16.36 8.08 6.06
CA GLN A 84 15.72 8.02 7.37
C GLN A 84 14.19 8.03 7.24
N GLY A 85 13.64 8.90 6.38
CA GLY A 85 12.21 8.93 6.07
C GLY A 85 11.70 7.61 5.47
N LEU A 86 12.48 6.99 4.59
CA LEU A 86 12.14 5.68 4.00
C LEU A 86 12.09 4.56 5.05
N VAL A 87 13.03 4.54 6.00
CA VAL A 87 13.03 3.55 7.10
C VAL A 87 11.81 3.75 8.00
N ILE A 88 11.50 5.00 8.35
CA ILE A 88 10.32 5.33 9.17
C ILE A 88 9.04 4.88 8.45
N ALA A 89 8.87 5.25 7.18
CA ALA A 89 7.71 4.87 6.40
C ALA A 89 7.57 3.36 6.24
N SER A 90 8.67 2.65 5.99
CA SER A 90 8.67 1.18 5.88
C SER A 90 8.26 0.50 7.19
N THR A 91 8.74 1.03 8.32
CA THR A 91 8.37 0.54 9.65
C THR A 91 6.89 0.74 9.93
N GLU A 92 6.34 1.91 9.60
CA GLU A 92 4.92 2.20 9.80
C GLU A 92 4.03 1.37 8.89
N ILE A 93 4.44 1.11 7.64
CA ILE A 93 3.72 0.21 6.74
C ILE A 93 3.61 -1.19 7.35
N GLU A 94 4.68 -1.73 7.91
CA GLU A 94 4.64 -3.05 8.57
C GLU A 94 3.74 -3.05 9.81
N ARG A 95 3.80 -1.99 10.62
CA ARG A 95 2.90 -1.83 11.77
C ARG A 95 1.43 -1.76 11.33
N LEU A 96 1.11 -0.98 10.30
CA LEU A 96 -0.25 -0.86 9.76
C LEU A 96 -0.76 -2.18 9.21
N LYS A 97 0.08 -2.96 8.50
CA LYS A 97 -0.27 -4.31 8.04
C LYS A 97 -0.65 -5.22 9.20
N GLN A 98 0.11 -5.18 10.30
CA GLN A 98 -0.20 -5.98 11.49
C GLN A 98 -1.54 -5.57 12.12
N VAL A 99 -1.82 -4.26 12.23
CA VAL A 99 -3.09 -3.75 12.74
C VAL A 99 -4.26 -4.18 11.86
N ILE A 100 -4.12 -4.07 10.54
CA ILE A 100 -5.15 -4.52 9.59
C ILE A 100 -5.37 -6.02 9.71
N ALA A 101 -4.31 -6.81 9.77
CA ALA A 101 -4.41 -8.27 9.93
C ALA A 101 -5.15 -8.64 11.23
N ALA A 102 -4.77 -8.05 12.36
CA ALA A 102 -5.42 -8.26 13.65
C ALA A 102 -6.89 -7.86 13.61
N GLY A 103 -7.21 -6.66 13.11
CA GLY A 103 -8.59 -6.19 12.99
C GLY A 103 -9.43 -7.00 12.00
N SER A 104 -8.81 -7.57 10.96
CA SER A 104 -9.52 -8.46 10.03
C SER A 104 -9.85 -9.81 10.66
N ALA A 105 -8.97 -10.35 11.49
CA ALA A 105 -9.21 -11.58 12.24
C ALA A 105 -10.33 -11.37 13.28
N GLU A 106 -10.27 -10.28 14.04
CA GLU A 106 -11.33 -9.91 15.00
C GLU A 106 -12.68 -9.71 14.29
N ASN A 107 -12.70 -9.02 13.15
CA ASN A 107 -13.94 -8.86 12.37
C ASN A 107 -14.48 -10.18 11.83
N ALA A 108 -13.62 -11.13 11.45
CA ALA A 108 -14.05 -12.46 11.03
C ALA A 108 -14.70 -13.22 12.19
N GLU A 109 -14.11 -13.16 13.37
CA GLU A 109 -14.66 -13.78 14.58
C GLU A 109 -16.00 -13.15 14.99
N LEU A 110 -16.09 -11.81 15.00
CA LEU A 110 -17.35 -11.11 15.29
C LEU A 110 -18.45 -11.47 14.28
N ARG A 111 -18.10 -11.66 13.00
CA ARG A 111 -19.04 -12.13 11.98
C ARG A 111 -19.50 -13.56 12.23
N GLU A 112 -18.61 -14.43 12.69
CA GLU A 112 -18.98 -15.80 13.08
C GLU A 112 -19.90 -15.80 14.31
N GLN A 113 -19.60 -14.98 15.33
CA GLN A 113 -20.46 -14.82 16.51
C GLN A 113 -21.84 -14.24 16.12
N LEU A 114 -21.88 -13.25 15.24
CA LEU A 114 -23.12 -12.71 14.67
C LEU A 114 -23.89 -13.78 13.90
N ALA A 115 -23.20 -14.59 13.08
CA ALA A 115 -23.83 -15.69 12.36
C ALA A 115 -24.38 -16.75 13.32
N ALA A 116 -23.70 -17.04 14.44
CA ALA A 116 -24.18 -17.95 15.47
C ALA A 116 -25.42 -17.39 16.21
N LEU A 117 -25.45 -16.09 16.49
CA LEU A 117 -26.60 -15.40 17.08
C LEU A 117 -27.78 -15.21 16.10
N GLN A 118 -27.48 -15.10 14.80
CA GLN A 118 -28.46 -15.01 13.72
C GLN A 118 -28.87 -16.37 13.16
N GLN A 119 -28.25 -17.47 13.61
CA GLN A 119 -28.86 -18.78 13.38
C GLN A 119 -30.26 -18.71 13.98
N PRO A 120 -31.31 -18.96 13.18
CA PRO A 120 -32.65 -18.96 13.70
C PRO A 120 -32.75 -20.11 14.71
N THR A 121 -32.61 -19.81 15.99
CA THR A 121 -33.30 -20.59 17.00
C THR A 121 -34.77 -20.45 16.65
N SER A 122 -35.36 -21.56 16.19
CA SER A 122 -36.78 -21.69 15.85
C SER A 122 -37.26 -20.91 14.62
N THR A 123 -37.48 -21.72 13.58
CA THR A 123 -38.67 -21.72 12.73
C THR A 123 -38.95 -20.52 11.82
N GLY A 124 -38.93 -20.82 10.52
CA GLY A 124 -39.82 -20.19 9.56
C GLY A 124 -41.27 -20.46 9.97
N ALA A 125 -41.77 -19.63 10.86
CA ALA A 125 -43.16 -19.47 11.27
C ALA A 125 -44.00 -18.82 10.15
N ALA A 126 -43.90 -19.34 8.94
CA ALA A 126 -44.86 -19.05 7.89
C ALA A 126 -46.09 -19.94 8.18
N ALA A 127 -47.09 -19.37 8.87
CA ALA A 127 -48.43 -19.92 9.15
C ALA A 127 -48.54 -21.17 10.06
N GLY A 128 -47.48 -21.97 10.26
CA GLY A 128 -47.52 -23.18 11.11
C GLY A 128 -47.25 -22.97 12.61
N ASP A 129 -46.39 -22.02 12.97
CA ASP A 129 -45.84 -21.90 14.34
C ASP A 129 -46.70 -21.10 15.32
N LEU A 130 -47.58 -20.23 14.85
CA LEU A 130 -48.49 -19.50 15.75
C LEU A 130 -49.35 -20.48 16.57
N SER A 131 -49.67 -21.64 15.99
CA SER A 131 -50.37 -22.73 16.66
C SER A 131 -49.50 -23.49 17.69
N ALA A 132 -48.17 -23.41 17.62
CA ALA A 132 -47.24 -24.00 18.58
C ALA A 132 -46.95 -23.08 19.78
N LEU A 133 -47.16 -21.77 19.63
CA LEU A 133 -46.93 -20.78 20.69
C LEU A 133 -47.94 -20.91 21.84
N THR A 134 -47.53 -20.54 23.05
CA THR A 134 -48.44 -20.43 24.20
C THR A 134 -49.34 -19.20 24.07
N THR A 135 -50.48 -19.19 24.76
CA THR A 135 -51.39 -18.04 24.78
C THR A 135 -50.71 -16.74 25.24
N GLU A 136 -49.77 -16.82 26.19
CA GLU A 136 -49.06 -15.63 26.69
C GLU A 136 -48.08 -15.08 25.63
N GLN A 137 -47.35 -15.96 24.94
CA GLN A 137 -46.47 -15.54 23.84
C GLN A 137 -47.28 -14.89 22.69
N LEU A 138 -48.46 -15.41 22.39
CA LEU A 138 -49.34 -14.81 21.38
C LEU A 138 -49.84 -13.42 21.82
N ARG A 139 -50.22 -13.23 23.10
CA ARG A 139 -50.60 -11.91 23.64
C ARG A 139 -49.46 -10.90 23.57
N GLU A 140 -48.24 -11.33 23.87
CA GLU A 140 -47.04 -10.50 23.78
C GLU A 140 -46.76 -10.08 22.34
N MET A 141 -46.88 -11.00 21.37
CA MET A 141 -46.75 -10.69 19.94
C MET A 141 -47.84 -9.72 19.45
N VAL A 142 -49.09 -9.89 19.88
CA VAL A 142 -50.19 -8.98 19.52
C VAL A 142 -49.89 -7.57 20.04
N THR A 143 -49.37 -7.46 21.26
CA THR A 143 -48.95 -6.18 21.86
C THR A 143 -47.76 -5.57 21.12
N ALA A 144 -46.77 -6.39 20.74
CA ALA A 144 -45.60 -5.95 19.98
C ALA A 144 -45.96 -5.43 18.57
N GLN A 145 -47.02 -5.97 17.94
CA GLN A 145 -47.59 -5.45 16.70
C GLN A 145 -48.48 -4.22 16.89
N GLY A 146 -48.68 -3.74 18.13
CA GLY A 146 -49.54 -2.59 18.43
C GLY A 146 -51.04 -2.89 18.29
N LYS A 147 -51.42 -4.17 18.25
CA LYS A 147 -52.82 -4.62 18.19
C LYS A 147 -53.35 -4.85 19.61
N THR A 148 -54.68 -4.88 19.75
CA THR A 148 -55.35 -5.11 21.05
C THR A 148 -56.10 -6.44 21.05
N PHE A 149 -56.18 -7.09 22.21
CA PHE A 149 -56.91 -8.33 22.43
C PHE A 149 -57.68 -8.27 23.75
N LYS A 150 -58.69 -9.12 23.93
CA LYS A 150 -59.44 -9.27 25.19
C LYS A 150 -58.83 -10.38 26.03
N GLN A 151 -58.95 -10.25 27.35
CA GLN A 151 -58.42 -11.25 28.28
C GLN A 151 -59.04 -12.65 28.07
N ARG A 152 -60.26 -12.73 27.55
CA ARG A 152 -60.96 -14.00 27.25
C ARG A 152 -60.70 -14.53 25.84
N ASP A 153 -59.93 -13.82 25.01
CA ASP A 153 -59.62 -14.28 23.67
C ASP A 153 -58.87 -15.61 23.74
N SER A 154 -59.38 -16.55 22.96
CA SER A 154 -58.86 -17.90 22.82
C SER A 154 -57.63 -17.89 21.91
N LYS A 155 -56.80 -18.93 22.03
CA LYS A 155 -55.61 -19.13 21.20
C LYS A 155 -55.88 -18.89 19.69
N PRO A 156 -56.91 -19.48 19.05
CA PRO A 156 -57.18 -19.22 17.62
C PRO A 156 -57.58 -17.78 17.31
N GLU A 157 -58.25 -17.07 18.23
CA GLU A 157 -58.60 -15.65 18.03
C GLU A 157 -57.35 -14.76 18.07
N LEU A 158 -56.40 -15.04 18.96
CA LEU A 158 -55.11 -14.34 19.02
C LEU A 158 -54.28 -14.56 17.74
N ILE A 159 -54.32 -15.77 17.18
CA ILE A 159 -53.67 -16.10 15.91
C ILE A 159 -54.33 -15.30 14.76
N ALA A 160 -55.66 -15.29 14.71
CA ALA A 160 -56.39 -14.52 13.69
C ALA A 160 -56.08 -13.01 13.75
N ILE A 161 -55.91 -12.45 14.94
CA ILE A 161 -55.50 -11.05 15.13
C ILE A 161 -54.06 -10.81 14.62
N LEU A 162 -53.15 -11.77 14.79
CA LEU A 162 -51.78 -11.64 14.30
C LEU A 162 -51.67 -11.71 12.77
N GLU A 163 -52.57 -12.46 12.14
CA GLU A 163 -52.63 -12.64 10.68
C GLU A 163 -53.46 -11.56 9.95
N SER A 164 -54.31 -10.80 10.66
CA SER A 164 -55.08 -9.67 10.12
C SER A 164 -54.25 -8.41 9.91
#